data_AF-A0A1H9K7B2-F1
#
_entry.id   AF-A0A1H9K7B2-F1
#
_cell.length_a   1.000
_cell.length_b   1.000
_cell.length_c   1.000
_cell.angle_alpha   90.00
_cell.angle_beta   90.00
_cell.angle_gamma   90.00
#
_symmetry.space_group_name_H-M   'P 1'
#
loop_
_entity.id
_entity.type
_entity.pdbx_description
1 polymer ?
#
loop_
_entity_poly.entity_id
_entity_poly.type
_entity_poly.pdbx_seq_one_letter_code
_entity_poly.pdbx_strand_id
1 'polypeptide(L)'
;MITDSPRPATRRAAAPLGAAAVATAPGVFLGVTGVHLTPPLAALLFGIAVIGAAFVLSWVAEAVQVDISPGLAITVLALIAVLPEYAVDFVFASEGGRAFAEHGPACVPPGSNDHSSCGLALANMTGANRILVGVGWALVVLLAAWRIRRGGAHSADSERGGHKKHAGVTLERTDAVPLAFLAVATLYSLTLPLRHSITLIDAAVLVAIFVLYAVRVAKAPPGDPDLEGVAKVLGEQPKLHRRLSCVGLFAFAAVVILLVAENFAHALVETGTQVGISQFFLVQWLAPLASEAPELLVACLYAWRLKTTDALATLVSSKVNQWTLLVGTLPVVFAIASASTSGLPIDAAQREELLLTAAQSLFAVSLLLSLTITVRGGLLLLGLFVAQFVLAAVLPESVKGIELVALSSVYLAGAAVVTFRSRRDLVALAKDGFRTPYRELADR
;
A
#
# COMPACT_ATOMS: atom_id res chain seq x y z
N MET A 1 -24.73 -29.96 -28.40
CA MET A 1 -24.58 -29.72 -26.95
C MET A 1 -23.32 -30.41 -26.49
N ILE A 2 -22.19 -29.71 -26.50
CA ILE A 2 -20.95 -30.19 -25.90
C ILE A 2 -21.09 -29.88 -24.41
N THR A 3 -21.31 -30.91 -23.62
CA THR A 3 -21.33 -30.83 -22.15
C THR A 3 -19.93 -30.49 -21.68
N ASP A 4 -19.71 -29.22 -21.35
CA ASP A 4 -18.49 -28.72 -20.73
C ASP A 4 -18.46 -29.25 -19.29
N SER A 5 -17.88 -30.44 -19.11
CA SER A 5 -17.70 -31.04 -17.79
C SER A 5 -16.82 -30.11 -16.95
N PRO A 6 -17.25 -29.69 -15.74
CA PRO A 6 -16.47 -28.78 -14.93
C PRO A 6 -15.15 -29.45 -14.57
N ARG A 7 -14.04 -28.97 -15.15
CA ARG A 7 -12.69 -29.41 -14.78
C ARG A 7 -12.55 -29.28 -13.25
N PRO A 8 -11.99 -30.28 -12.54
CA PRO A 8 -11.87 -30.24 -11.09
C PRO A 8 -11.13 -28.97 -10.65
N ALA A 9 -11.62 -28.32 -9.59
CA ALA A 9 -11.17 -27.00 -9.11
C ALA A 9 -9.63 -26.91 -8.95
N THR A 10 -8.98 -28.02 -8.60
CA THR A 10 -7.52 -28.16 -8.49
C THR A 10 -6.77 -27.86 -9.79
N ARG A 11 -7.28 -28.27 -10.96
CA ARG A 11 -6.64 -27.96 -12.26
C ARG A 11 -6.76 -26.49 -12.65
N ARG A 12 -7.80 -25.78 -12.16
CA ARG A 12 -8.00 -24.35 -12.42
C ARG A 12 -7.11 -23.47 -11.54
N ALA A 13 -6.74 -23.93 -10.34
CA ALA A 13 -5.80 -23.23 -9.44
C ALA A 13 -4.32 -23.51 -9.76
N ALA A 14 -3.99 -24.66 -10.35
CA ALA A 14 -2.60 -24.99 -10.68
C ALA A 14 -1.97 -24.06 -11.72
N ALA A 15 -2.76 -23.58 -12.69
CA ALA A 15 -2.29 -22.68 -13.74
C ALA A 15 -1.84 -21.30 -13.21
N PRO A 16 -2.64 -20.53 -12.44
CA PRO A 16 -2.20 -19.25 -11.90
C PRO A 16 -1.04 -19.38 -10.90
N LEU A 17 -1.05 -20.40 -10.03
CA LEU A 17 0.06 -20.64 -9.12
C LEU A 17 1.35 -20.98 -9.87
N GLY A 18 1.27 -21.85 -10.88
CA GLY A 18 2.39 -22.18 -11.75
C GLY A 18 2.90 -20.99 -12.54
N ALA A 19 2.01 -20.14 -13.07
CA ALA A 19 2.40 -18.92 -13.77
C ALA A 19 3.12 -17.92 -12.85
N ALA A 20 2.63 -17.72 -11.62
CA ALA A 20 3.29 -16.87 -10.64
C ALA A 20 4.68 -17.40 -10.28
N ALA A 21 4.83 -18.71 -10.05
CA ALA A 21 6.13 -19.34 -9.78
C ALA A 21 7.09 -19.28 -10.99
N VAL A 22 6.60 -19.45 -12.22
CA VAL A 22 7.43 -19.31 -13.42
C VAL A 22 7.87 -17.87 -13.63
N ALA A 23 7.01 -16.89 -13.31
CA ALA A 23 7.37 -15.48 -13.36
C ALA A 23 8.54 -15.12 -12.42
N THR A 24 8.75 -15.86 -11.32
CA THR A 24 9.91 -15.63 -10.45
C THR A 24 11.21 -16.18 -11.02
N ALA A 25 11.17 -17.17 -11.92
CA ALA A 25 12.35 -17.90 -12.35
C ALA A 25 13.43 -17.03 -13.01
N PRO A 26 13.12 -16.07 -13.92
CA PRO A 26 14.14 -15.21 -14.52
C PRO A 26 14.87 -14.34 -13.49
N GLY A 27 14.14 -13.66 -12.60
CA GLY A 27 14.74 -12.83 -11.56
C GLY A 27 15.58 -13.64 -10.57
N VAL A 28 15.10 -14.81 -10.15
CA VAL A 28 15.88 -15.72 -9.28
C VAL A 28 17.14 -16.20 -9.99
N PHE A 29 17.06 -16.58 -11.26
CA PHE A 29 18.22 -17.00 -12.04
C PHE A 29 19.28 -15.90 -12.10
N LEU A 30 18.89 -14.66 -12.39
CA LEU A 30 19.82 -13.52 -12.41
C LEU A 30 20.43 -13.25 -11.02
N GLY A 31 19.60 -13.24 -9.97
CA GLY A 31 20.06 -12.99 -8.60
C GLY A 31 21.04 -14.05 -8.08
N VAL A 32 20.87 -15.32 -8.48
CA VAL A 32 21.76 -16.42 -8.06
C VAL A 32 23.04 -16.49 -8.90
N THR A 33 22.94 -16.25 -10.21
CA THR A 33 24.09 -16.39 -11.13
C THR A 33 24.97 -15.15 -11.19
N GLY A 34 24.46 -13.99 -10.78
CA GLY A 34 25.15 -12.71 -10.92
C GLY A 34 25.30 -12.26 -12.38
N VAL A 35 24.50 -12.80 -13.30
CA VAL A 35 24.55 -12.39 -14.71
C VAL A 35 24.05 -10.95 -14.82
N HIS A 36 24.92 -10.06 -15.29
CA HIS A 36 24.59 -8.66 -15.50
C HIS A 36 23.89 -8.46 -16.84
N LEU A 37 22.69 -7.87 -16.79
CA LEU A 37 21.95 -7.39 -17.96
C LEU A 37 22.00 -5.86 -17.98
N THR A 38 21.52 -5.25 -19.05
CA THR A 38 21.28 -3.80 -19.06
C THR A 38 20.27 -3.44 -17.97
N PRO A 39 20.51 -2.36 -17.18
CA PRO A 39 19.65 -1.98 -16.05
C PRO A 39 18.14 -2.01 -16.31
N PRO A 40 17.60 -1.51 -17.45
CA PRO A 40 16.16 -1.54 -17.70
C PRO A 40 15.60 -2.96 -17.81
N LEU A 41 16.36 -3.86 -18.43
CA LEU A 41 15.96 -5.27 -18.57
C LEU A 41 16.08 -6.01 -17.25
N ALA A 42 17.12 -5.72 -16.47
CA ALA A 42 17.29 -6.27 -15.13
C ALA A 42 16.11 -5.84 -14.23
N ALA A 43 15.79 -4.53 -14.19
CA ALA A 43 14.67 -3.99 -13.42
C ALA A 43 13.33 -4.64 -13.82
N LEU A 44 13.10 -4.86 -15.12
CA LEU A 44 11.90 -5.55 -15.60
C LEU A 44 11.82 -7.00 -15.09
N LEU A 45 12.89 -7.79 -15.24
CA LEU A 45 12.89 -9.21 -14.88
C LEU A 45 12.82 -9.42 -13.36
N PHE A 46 13.52 -8.58 -12.60
CA PHE A 46 13.41 -8.56 -11.15
C PHE A 46 12.01 -8.10 -10.70
N GLY A 47 11.45 -7.04 -11.30
CA GLY A 47 10.08 -6.60 -11.01
C GLY A 47 9.02 -7.66 -11.29
N ILE A 48 9.12 -8.41 -12.39
CA ILE A 48 8.24 -9.55 -12.69
C ILE A 48 8.37 -10.63 -11.61
N ALA A 49 9.58 -10.90 -11.13
CA ALA A 49 9.80 -11.87 -10.06
C ALA A 49 9.22 -11.41 -8.72
N VAL A 50 9.32 -10.12 -8.39
CA VAL A 50 8.67 -9.52 -7.22
C VAL A 50 7.15 -9.68 -7.32
N ILE A 51 6.54 -9.34 -8.46
CA ILE A 51 5.10 -9.49 -8.70
C ILE A 51 4.66 -10.95 -8.55
N GLY A 52 5.42 -11.90 -9.12
CA GLY A 52 5.14 -13.33 -9.02
C GLY A 52 5.15 -13.83 -7.57
N ALA A 53 6.18 -13.45 -6.80
CA ALA A 53 6.28 -13.80 -5.38
C ALA A 53 5.17 -13.15 -4.55
N ALA A 54 4.83 -11.91 -4.85
CA ALA A 54 3.79 -11.16 -4.17
C ALA A 54 2.39 -11.78 -4.38
N PHE A 55 2.06 -12.27 -5.58
CA PHE A 55 0.84 -13.07 -5.80
C PHE A 55 0.80 -14.35 -4.97
N VAL A 56 1.93 -15.06 -4.87
CA VAL A 56 2.04 -16.25 -4.02
C VAL A 56 1.77 -15.89 -2.55
N LEU A 57 2.34 -14.79 -2.06
CA LEU A 57 2.06 -14.28 -0.72
C LEU A 57 0.60 -13.92 -0.51
N SER A 58 -0.06 -13.24 -1.46
CA SER A 58 -1.48 -12.90 -1.34
C SER A 58 -2.36 -14.15 -1.17
N TRP A 59 -2.14 -15.21 -1.97
CA TRP A 59 -2.90 -16.45 -1.82
C TRP A 59 -2.62 -17.18 -0.51
N VAL A 60 -1.36 -17.19 -0.05
CA VAL A 60 -1.02 -17.73 1.25
C VAL A 60 -1.72 -16.95 2.36
N ALA A 61 -1.70 -15.63 2.29
CA ALA A 61 -2.23 -14.78 3.32
C ALA A 61 -3.77 -14.90 3.42
N GLU A 62 -4.47 -15.05 2.29
CA GLU A 62 -5.89 -15.43 2.26
C GLU A 62 -6.13 -16.82 2.85
N ALA A 63 -5.40 -17.84 2.40
CA ALA A 63 -5.60 -19.22 2.85
C ALA A 63 -5.32 -19.42 4.36
N VAL A 64 -4.36 -18.66 4.91
CA VAL A 64 -4.00 -18.72 6.34
C VAL A 64 -5.13 -18.19 7.23
N GLN A 65 -6.07 -17.37 6.72
CA GLN A 65 -7.22 -16.88 7.49
C GLN A 65 -8.06 -18.01 8.09
N VAL A 66 -8.05 -19.21 7.48
CA VAL A 66 -8.73 -20.41 8.00
C VAL A 66 -8.12 -20.92 9.31
N ASP A 67 -6.84 -20.63 9.57
CA ASP A 67 -6.07 -21.19 10.69
C ASP A 67 -5.85 -20.22 11.87
N ILE A 68 -6.08 -18.92 11.68
CA ILE A 68 -5.75 -17.88 12.67
C ILE A 68 -6.98 -17.12 13.12
N SER A 69 -6.90 -16.51 14.31
CA SER A 69 -8.00 -15.69 14.79
C SER A 69 -8.21 -14.49 13.84
N PRO A 70 -9.45 -14.04 13.61
CA PRO A 70 -9.81 -13.05 12.60
C PRO A 70 -9.03 -11.74 12.73
N GLY A 71 -8.87 -11.25 13.96
CA GLY A 71 -8.15 -10.02 14.17
C GLY A 71 -6.62 -10.17 14.08
N LEU A 72 -6.06 -11.37 14.34
CA LEU A 72 -4.68 -11.67 13.97
C LEU A 72 -4.55 -11.79 12.44
N ALA A 73 -5.57 -12.33 11.78
CA ALA A 73 -5.64 -12.48 10.33
C ALA A 73 -5.53 -11.15 9.62
N ILE A 74 -6.29 -10.14 10.03
CA ILE A 74 -6.26 -8.82 9.38
C ILE A 74 -4.88 -8.17 9.50
N THR A 75 -4.25 -8.22 10.68
CA THR A 75 -2.95 -7.59 10.89
C THR A 75 -1.83 -8.32 10.15
N VAL A 76 -1.82 -9.65 10.23
CA VAL A 76 -0.79 -10.48 9.57
C VAL A 76 -0.97 -10.44 8.05
N LEU A 77 -2.21 -10.49 7.54
CA LEU A 77 -2.52 -10.35 6.12
C LEU A 77 -2.06 -9.00 5.59
N ALA A 78 -2.40 -7.91 6.29
CA ALA A 78 -2.00 -6.57 5.89
C ALA A 78 -0.48 -6.41 5.84
N LEU A 79 0.26 -7.07 6.74
CA LEU A 79 1.73 -7.08 6.72
C LEU A 79 2.31 -7.93 5.59
N ILE A 80 1.78 -9.15 5.39
CA ILE A 80 2.28 -10.07 4.37
C ILE A 80 2.00 -9.54 2.96
N ALA A 81 0.84 -8.93 2.73
CA ALA A 81 0.42 -8.44 1.42
C ALA A 81 1.35 -7.38 0.84
N VAL A 82 1.94 -6.54 1.69
CA VAL A 82 2.87 -5.46 1.30
C VAL A 82 4.32 -5.78 1.64
N LEU A 83 4.65 -7.04 1.96
CA LEU A 83 6.02 -7.44 2.26
C LEU A 83 7.03 -7.08 1.15
N PRO A 84 6.69 -7.18 -0.16
CA PRO A 84 7.56 -6.70 -1.23
C PRO A 84 7.94 -5.22 -1.08
N GLU A 85 7.00 -4.38 -0.69
CA GLU A 85 7.22 -2.95 -0.47
C GLU A 85 8.21 -2.74 0.69
N TYR A 86 8.00 -3.42 1.81
CA TYR A 86 8.94 -3.39 2.94
C TYR A 86 10.34 -3.81 2.54
N ALA A 87 10.48 -4.85 1.73
CA ALA A 87 11.79 -5.35 1.32
C ALA A 87 12.56 -4.31 0.49
N VAL A 88 11.89 -3.70 -0.49
CA VAL A 88 12.49 -2.65 -1.33
C VAL A 88 12.82 -1.40 -0.49
N ASP A 89 11.92 -0.98 0.39
CA ASP A 89 12.12 0.21 1.22
C ASP A 89 13.23 0.01 2.26
N PHE A 90 13.39 -1.22 2.78
CA PHE A 90 14.47 -1.58 3.69
C PHE A 90 15.84 -1.62 3.01
N VAL A 91 15.90 -2.01 1.73
CA VAL A 91 17.12 -1.89 0.94
C VAL A 91 17.54 -0.43 0.87
N PHE A 92 16.65 0.48 0.46
CA PHE A 92 16.96 1.91 0.38
C PHE A 92 17.31 2.52 1.75
N ALA A 93 16.61 2.15 2.82
CA ALA A 93 16.92 2.61 4.16
C ALA A 93 18.30 2.11 4.65
N SER A 94 18.65 0.86 4.33
CA SER A 94 19.96 0.27 4.63
C SER A 94 21.09 0.96 3.87
N GLU A 95 20.89 1.22 2.57
CA GLU A 95 21.85 1.94 1.73
C GLU A 95 22.04 3.37 2.20
N GLY A 96 20.96 4.08 2.52
CA GLY A 96 21.02 5.40 3.15
C GLY A 96 21.83 5.37 4.44
N GLY A 97 21.64 4.34 5.28
CA GLY A 97 22.40 4.18 6.52
C GLY A 97 23.90 3.96 6.29
N ARG A 98 24.27 3.10 5.34
CA ARG A 98 25.68 2.87 4.97
C ARG A 98 26.31 4.14 4.39
N ALA A 99 25.63 4.82 3.47
CA ALA A 99 26.08 6.09 2.89
C ALA A 99 26.20 7.19 3.96
N PHE A 100 25.32 7.21 4.97
CA PHE A 100 25.43 8.13 6.10
C PHE A 100 26.66 7.83 6.97
N ALA A 101 26.97 6.55 7.22
CA ALA A 101 28.17 6.18 7.97
C ALA A 101 29.46 6.58 7.24
N GLU A 102 29.46 6.51 5.91
CA GLU A 102 30.63 6.81 5.07
C GLU A 102 30.80 8.31 4.76
N HIS A 103 29.69 9.03 4.53
CA HIS A 103 29.69 10.40 4.00
C HIS A 103 29.01 11.42 4.93
N GLY A 104 28.56 10.99 6.11
CA GLY A 104 27.84 11.81 7.06
C GLY A 104 26.43 12.18 6.57
N PRO A 105 25.84 13.26 7.12
CA PRO A 105 24.44 13.64 6.85
C PRO A 105 24.09 13.94 5.40
N ALA A 106 25.07 14.16 4.53
CA ALA A 106 24.84 14.35 3.10
C ALA A 106 24.46 13.04 2.39
N CYS A 107 24.95 11.89 2.89
CA CYS A 107 24.79 10.56 2.28
C CYS A 107 25.19 10.50 0.80
N VAL A 108 26.12 11.37 0.40
CA VAL A 108 26.55 11.59 -0.97
C VAL A 108 28.08 11.78 -0.94
N PRO A 109 28.85 11.11 -1.82
CA PRO A 109 30.29 11.31 -1.91
C PRO A 109 30.64 12.78 -2.18
N PRO A 110 31.70 13.34 -1.56
CA PRO A 110 32.11 14.72 -1.79
C PRO A 110 32.37 14.99 -3.29
N GLY A 111 31.67 15.98 -3.86
CA GLY A 111 31.83 16.38 -5.26
C GLY A 111 31.02 15.56 -6.28
N SER A 112 30.15 14.65 -5.84
CA SER A 112 29.18 14.00 -6.73
C SER A 112 27.92 14.85 -6.91
N ASN A 113 27.33 14.76 -8.11
CA ASN A 113 26.03 15.36 -8.43
C ASN A 113 24.88 14.36 -8.30
N ASP A 114 25.14 13.21 -7.66
CA ASP A 114 24.16 12.16 -7.49
C ASP A 114 23.12 12.54 -6.43
N HIS A 115 21.95 11.92 -6.55
CA HIS A 115 20.90 12.07 -5.55
C HIS A 115 21.31 11.41 -4.22
N SER A 116 20.86 11.99 -3.11
CA SER A 116 21.15 11.42 -1.80
C SER A 116 20.43 10.09 -1.61
N SER A 117 21.19 9.01 -1.36
CA SER A 117 20.64 7.68 -1.07
C SER A 117 19.74 7.69 0.17
N CYS A 118 19.97 8.64 1.10
CA CYS A 118 19.10 8.83 2.26
C CYS A 118 17.67 9.27 1.90
N GLY A 119 17.48 9.93 0.75
CA GLY A 119 16.16 10.34 0.28
C GLY A 119 15.37 9.24 -0.41
N LEU A 120 16.02 8.17 -0.91
CA LEU A 120 15.37 7.14 -1.73
C LEU A 120 14.30 6.35 -0.97
N ALA A 121 14.55 6.03 0.30
CA ALA A 121 13.56 5.35 1.15
C ALA A 121 12.30 6.21 1.35
N LEU A 122 12.47 7.51 1.61
CA LEU A 122 11.33 8.43 1.75
C LEU A 122 10.57 8.60 0.43
N ALA A 123 11.28 8.62 -0.70
CA ALA A 123 10.67 8.72 -2.01
C ALA A 123 9.82 7.49 -2.34
N ASN A 124 10.38 6.28 -2.15
CA ASN A 124 9.66 5.03 -2.33
C ASN A 124 8.41 4.99 -1.42
N MET A 125 8.60 5.22 -0.12
CA MET A 125 7.52 5.22 0.87
C MET A 125 6.40 6.21 0.57
N THR A 126 6.73 7.48 0.25
CA THR A 126 5.72 8.51 -0.08
C THR A 126 5.03 8.21 -1.40
N GLY A 127 5.75 7.62 -2.34
CA GLY A 127 5.25 7.10 -3.61
C GLY A 127 4.16 6.06 -3.44
N ALA A 128 4.48 4.96 -2.75
CA ALA A 128 3.56 3.86 -2.44
C ALA A 128 2.27 4.37 -1.77
N ASN A 129 2.46 5.17 -0.73
CA ASN A 129 1.38 5.75 0.04
C ASN A 129 0.45 6.67 -0.77
N ARG A 130 0.97 7.36 -1.79
CA ARG A 130 0.17 8.23 -2.67
C ARG A 130 -0.48 7.46 -3.81
N ILE A 131 0.17 6.44 -4.37
CA ILE A 131 -0.42 5.55 -5.38
C ILE A 131 -1.62 4.82 -4.76
N LEU A 132 -1.46 4.27 -3.55
CA LEU A 132 -2.51 3.52 -2.88
C LEU A 132 -3.80 4.33 -2.73
N VAL A 133 -3.69 5.58 -2.30
CA VAL A 133 -4.84 6.47 -2.09
C VAL A 133 -5.31 7.12 -3.39
N GLY A 134 -4.38 7.71 -4.16
CA GLY A 134 -4.68 8.48 -5.36
C GLY A 134 -5.18 7.63 -6.52
N VAL A 135 -4.59 6.45 -6.70
CA VAL A 135 -4.97 5.48 -7.73
C VAL A 135 -5.80 4.36 -7.13
N GLY A 136 -5.33 3.69 -6.09
CA GLY A 136 -5.97 2.46 -5.61
C GLY A 136 -7.41 2.66 -5.13
N TRP A 137 -7.61 3.56 -4.17
CA TRP A 137 -8.95 3.82 -3.64
C TRP A 137 -9.88 4.40 -4.72
N ALA A 138 -9.37 5.33 -5.53
CA ALA A 138 -10.13 5.93 -6.62
C ALA A 138 -10.54 4.86 -7.65
N LEU A 139 -9.64 3.96 -8.03
CA LEU A 139 -9.90 2.89 -8.98
C LEU A 139 -10.99 1.95 -8.48
N VAL A 140 -10.94 1.51 -7.22
CA VAL A 140 -12.00 0.70 -6.59
C VAL A 140 -13.37 1.37 -6.71
N VAL A 141 -13.46 2.65 -6.32
CA VAL A 141 -14.73 3.41 -6.35
C VAL A 141 -15.24 3.60 -7.79
N LEU A 142 -14.35 3.95 -8.72
CA LEU A 142 -14.72 4.19 -10.12
C LEU A 142 -15.11 2.90 -10.84
N LEU A 143 -14.39 1.80 -10.59
CA LEU A 143 -14.66 0.49 -11.16
C LEU A 143 -16.01 -0.04 -10.68
N ALA A 144 -16.29 0.08 -9.38
CA ALA A 144 -17.59 -0.24 -8.80
C ALA A 144 -18.72 0.54 -9.47
N ALA A 145 -18.59 1.87 -9.55
CA ALA A 145 -19.60 2.72 -10.15
C ALA A 145 -19.83 2.40 -11.64
N TRP A 146 -18.77 2.11 -12.38
CA TRP A 146 -18.84 1.68 -13.78
C TRP A 146 -19.55 0.33 -13.93
N ARG A 147 -19.21 -0.64 -13.08
CA ARG A 147 -19.78 -1.99 -13.10
C ARG A 147 -21.27 -1.98 -12.77
N ILE A 148 -21.68 -1.15 -11.82
CA ILE A 148 -23.10 -0.93 -11.46
C ILE A 148 -23.85 -0.29 -12.64
N ARG A 149 -23.28 0.75 -13.27
CA ARG A 149 -23.90 1.40 -14.44
C ARG A 149 -24.08 0.47 -15.63
N ARG A 150 -23.11 -0.42 -15.91
CA ARG A 150 -23.22 -1.41 -16.99
C ARG A 150 -24.15 -2.58 -16.66
N GLY A 151 -24.19 -3.01 -15.39
CA GLY A 151 -25.12 -4.05 -14.94
C GLY A 151 -26.58 -3.59 -14.85
N GLY A 152 -26.80 -2.29 -14.69
CA GLY A 152 -28.12 -1.67 -14.55
C GLY A 152 -28.97 -1.57 -15.82
N ALA A 153 -28.54 -2.14 -16.96
CA ALA A 153 -29.40 -2.31 -18.13
C ALA A 153 -30.30 -3.58 -18.04
N HIS A 154 -30.15 -4.40 -17.00
CA HIS A 154 -30.92 -5.65 -16.82
C HIS A 154 -31.52 -5.83 -15.41
N SER A 155 -31.69 -4.76 -14.63
CA SER A 155 -32.45 -4.83 -13.37
C SER A 155 -33.61 -3.85 -13.42
N ALA A 156 -34.57 -4.17 -14.29
CA ALA A 156 -35.93 -3.66 -14.23
C ALA A 156 -36.65 -4.30 -13.03
N ASP A 157 -36.28 -3.87 -11.82
CA ASP A 157 -37.03 -4.16 -10.60
C ASP A 157 -36.77 -3.09 -9.51
N SER A 158 -36.63 -1.83 -9.96
CA SER A 158 -36.60 -0.66 -9.07
C SER A 158 -37.99 -0.01 -9.01
N GLU A 159 -39.02 -0.80 -8.70
CA GLU A 159 -40.29 -0.28 -8.20
C GLU A 159 -40.40 -0.59 -6.72
N ARG A 160 -39.88 0.33 -5.88
CA ARG A 160 -40.46 0.78 -4.59
C ARG A 160 -39.48 1.66 -3.82
N GLY A 161 -39.88 2.92 -3.64
CA GLY A 161 -39.40 3.76 -2.54
C GLY A 161 -38.13 4.54 -2.83
N GLY A 162 -38.29 5.86 -3.03
CA GLY A 162 -37.20 6.77 -3.35
C GLY A 162 -36.13 6.80 -2.27
N HIS A 163 -34.88 6.74 -2.72
CA HIS A 163 -33.73 7.59 -2.38
C HIS A 163 -32.74 7.34 -3.52
N LYS A 164 -32.26 8.40 -4.19
CA LYS A 164 -31.20 8.25 -5.20
C LYS A 164 -30.02 7.56 -4.52
N LYS A 165 -29.84 6.25 -4.71
CA LYS A 165 -28.69 5.50 -4.15
C LYS A 165 -27.44 6.21 -4.64
N HIS A 166 -26.77 6.92 -3.75
CA HIS A 166 -25.54 7.62 -4.07
C HIS A 166 -24.55 6.59 -4.60
N ALA A 167 -24.07 6.78 -5.83
CA ALA A 167 -23.02 5.95 -6.41
C ALA A 167 -21.72 6.17 -5.61
N GLY A 168 -21.52 5.36 -4.58
CA GLY A 168 -20.39 5.40 -3.66
C GLY A 168 -20.17 4.04 -3.03
N VAL A 169 -19.03 3.89 -2.38
CA VAL A 169 -18.66 2.69 -1.62
C VAL A 169 -18.82 3.02 -0.14
N THR A 170 -19.60 2.19 0.56
CA THR A 170 -19.84 2.32 2.00
C THR A 170 -19.06 1.23 2.73
N LEU A 171 -18.21 1.67 3.66
CA LEU A 171 -17.48 0.85 4.61
C LEU A 171 -18.41 0.41 5.75
N GLU A 172 -18.04 -0.68 6.41
CA GLU A 172 -18.72 -1.13 7.60
C GLU A 172 -18.38 -0.24 8.81
N ARG A 173 -19.20 -0.33 9.85
CA ARG A 173 -18.94 0.40 11.09
C ARG A 173 -17.69 -0.08 11.81
N THR A 174 -17.28 -1.32 11.57
CA THR A 174 -16.02 -1.95 12.00
C THR A 174 -14.79 -1.25 11.40
N ASP A 175 -14.90 -0.73 10.18
CA ASP A 175 -13.84 0.03 9.47
C ASP A 175 -13.61 1.43 10.06
N ALA A 176 -14.43 1.88 11.01
CA ALA A 176 -14.15 3.07 11.81
C ALA A 176 -12.84 2.94 12.59
N VAL A 177 -12.45 1.72 12.98
CA VAL A 177 -11.19 1.45 13.70
C VAL A 177 -9.97 1.79 12.86
N PRO A 178 -9.70 1.13 11.71
CA PRO A 178 -8.54 1.47 10.89
C PRO A 178 -8.54 2.95 10.49
N LEU A 179 -9.70 3.51 10.13
CA LEU A 179 -9.79 4.92 9.73
C LEU A 179 -9.43 5.89 10.87
N ALA A 180 -9.82 5.61 12.11
CA ALA A 180 -9.46 6.44 13.26
C ALA A 180 -7.95 6.39 13.57
N PHE A 181 -7.33 5.21 13.48
CA PHE A 181 -5.88 5.08 13.65
C PHE A 181 -5.10 5.74 12.50
N LEU A 182 -5.58 5.64 11.26
CA LEU A 182 -5.04 6.37 10.13
C LEU A 182 -5.12 7.88 10.32
N ALA A 183 -6.22 8.39 10.89
CA ALA A 183 -6.36 9.80 11.23
C ALA A 183 -5.28 10.26 12.23
N VAL A 184 -5.05 9.49 13.30
CA VAL A 184 -4.01 9.79 14.30
C VAL A 184 -2.61 9.74 13.68
N ALA A 185 -2.30 8.70 12.92
CA ALA A 185 -1.03 8.56 12.20
C ALA A 185 -0.79 9.75 11.26
N THR A 186 -1.84 10.17 10.55
CA THR A 186 -1.78 11.31 9.64
C THR A 186 -1.53 12.63 10.36
N LEU A 187 -2.24 12.88 11.47
CA LEU A 187 -2.05 14.08 12.28
C LEU A 187 -0.63 14.15 12.84
N TYR A 188 -0.08 13.02 13.28
CA TYR A 188 1.32 12.95 13.71
C TYR A 188 2.28 13.19 12.55
N SER A 189 2.02 12.58 11.38
CA SER A 189 2.86 12.67 10.19
C SER A 189 2.94 14.09 9.61
N LEU A 190 1.91 14.94 9.82
CA LEU A 190 1.97 16.37 9.48
C LEU A 190 3.08 17.14 10.23
N THR A 191 3.62 16.57 11.31
CA THR A 191 4.75 17.17 12.04
C THR A 191 6.11 16.78 11.46
N LEU A 192 6.20 15.72 10.65
CA LEU A 192 7.46 15.21 10.10
C LEU A 192 8.13 16.16 9.10
N PRO A 193 7.42 16.82 8.17
CA PRO A 193 8.02 17.80 7.25
C PRO A 193 8.73 18.97 7.95
N LEU A 194 8.35 19.27 9.20
CA LEU A 194 8.95 20.33 9.99
C LEU A 194 10.31 19.93 10.59
N ARG A 195 10.70 18.66 10.49
CA ARG A 195 11.91 18.09 11.08
C ARG A 195 12.98 17.78 10.05
N HIS A 196 14.23 17.66 10.52
CA HIS A 196 15.39 17.32 9.69
C HIS A 196 15.66 15.81 9.58
N SER A 197 15.00 15.00 10.40
CA SER A 197 15.11 13.55 10.37
C SER A 197 13.86 12.90 10.97
N ILE A 198 13.58 11.66 10.57
CA ILE A 198 12.66 10.76 11.26
C ILE A 198 13.47 10.02 12.32
N THR A 199 13.19 10.31 13.58
CA THR A 199 13.97 9.79 14.72
C THR A 199 13.49 8.42 15.18
N LEU A 200 14.27 7.75 16.04
CA LEU A 200 13.83 6.53 16.73
C LEU A 200 12.65 6.78 17.69
N ILE A 201 12.42 8.02 18.12
CA ILE A 201 11.22 8.39 18.88
C ILE A 201 10.02 8.39 17.94
N ASP A 202 10.15 8.95 16.74
CA ASP A 202 9.09 8.92 15.73
C ASP A 202 8.78 7.49 15.31
N ALA A 203 9.81 6.63 15.19
CA ALA A 203 9.67 5.19 15.03
C ALA A 203 8.79 4.57 16.13
N ALA A 204 9.14 4.81 17.40
CA ALA A 204 8.40 4.26 18.53
C ALA A 204 6.94 4.73 18.55
N VAL A 205 6.67 6.00 18.22
CA VAL A 205 5.30 6.54 18.15
C VAL A 205 4.50 5.88 17.03
N LEU A 206 5.04 5.82 15.81
CA LEU A 206 4.34 5.26 14.66
C LEU A 206 4.10 3.74 14.81
N VAL A 207 5.10 3.00 15.31
CA VAL A 207 4.95 1.58 15.65
C VAL A 207 3.93 1.39 16.76
N ALA A 208 3.91 2.23 17.79
CA ALA A 208 2.91 2.14 18.86
C ALA A 208 1.49 2.37 18.33
N ILE A 209 1.29 3.32 17.41
CA ILE A 209 -0.02 3.53 16.75
C ILE A 209 -0.45 2.24 16.02
N PHE A 210 0.46 1.62 15.27
CA PHE A 210 0.16 0.35 14.59
C PHE A 210 -0.13 -0.81 15.55
N VAL A 211 0.65 -0.96 16.62
CA VAL A 211 0.43 -2.02 17.62
C VAL A 211 -0.91 -1.84 18.33
N LEU A 212 -1.27 -0.60 18.69
CA LEU A 212 -2.58 -0.30 19.28
C LEU A 212 -3.73 -0.58 18.31
N TYR A 213 -3.54 -0.25 17.02
CA TYR A 213 -4.46 -0.62 15.94
C TYR A 213 -4.63 -2.14 15.85
N ALA A 214 -3.53 -2.88 15.75
CA ALA A 214 -3.52 -4.34 15.66
C ALA A 214 -4.20 -5.00 16.86
N VAL A 215 -3.89 -4.54 18.08
CA VAL A 215 -4.54 -5.02 19.32
C VAL A 215 -6.05 -4.74 19.32
N ARG A 216 -6.47 -3.62 18.73
CA ARG A 216 -7.88 -3.24 18.65
C ARG A 216 -8.64 -4.10 17.64
N VAL A 217 -8.05 -4.36 16.48
CA VAL A 217 -8.59 -5.22 15.42
C VAL A 217 -8.55 -6.70 15.80
N ALA A 218 -7.57 -7.13 16.60
CA ALA A 218 -7.47 -8.48 17.19
C ALA A 218 -8.76 -8.95 17.89
N LYS A 219 -9.61 -8.01 18.32
CA LYS A 219 -10.86 -8.24 19.06
C LYS A 219 -12.10 -8.39 18.15
N ALA A 220 -11.95 -8.30 16.84
CA ALA A 220 -13.04 -8.49 15.88
C ALA A 220 -13.61 -9.92 15.94
N PRO A 221 -14.94 -10.09 15.80
CA PRO A 221 -15.54 -11.41 15.78
C PRO A 221 -15.09 -12.21 14.54
N PRO A 222 -15.19 -13.56 14.59
CA PRO A 222 -14.90 -14.39 13.43
C PRO A 222 -15.86 -14.22 12.28
N GLY A 223 -15.31 -13.74 11.16
CA GLY A 223 -15.89 -13.91 9.83
C GLY A 223 -15.31 -15.16 9.18
N ASP A 224 -16.15 -15.87 8.41
CA ASP A 224 -15.68 -16.96 7.55
C ASP A 224 -14.98 -16.35 6.32
N PRO A 225 -13.74 -16.76 6.00
CA PRO A 225 -13.02 -16.20 4.86
C PRO A 225 -13.66 -16.66 3.56
N ASP A 226 -14.04 -15.72 2.71
CA ASP A 226 -14.57 -16.02 1.37
C ASP A 226 -13.41 -16.29 0.40
N LEU A 227 -12.89 -17.51 0.48
CA LEU A 227 -11.74 -17.93 -0.32
C LEU A 227 -12.14 -18.28 -1.75
N GLU A 228 -11.34 -17.80 -2.70
CA GLU A 228 -11.50 -18.12 -4.11
C GLU A 228 -10.18 -18.55 -4.78
N GLY A 229 -10.28 -19.19 -5.94
CA GLY A 229 -9.11 -19.54 -6.76
C GLY A 229 -8.06 -20.41 -6.03
N VAL A 230 -6.80 -19.96 -6.05
CA VAL A 230 -5.67 -20.66 -5.42
C VAL A 230 -5.83 -20.70 -3.90
N ALA A 231 -6.25 -19.59 -3.29
CA ALA A 231 -6.45 -19.50 -1.85
C ALA A 231 -7.50 -20.50 -1.37
N LYS A 232 -8.58 -20.69 -2.14
CA LYS A 232 -9.60 -21.72 -1.86
C LYS A 232 -9.02 -23.13 -1.87
N VAL A 233 -8.25 -23.47 -2.90
CA VAL A 233 -7.63 -24.80 -3.02
C VAL A 233 -6.65 -25.08 -1.87
N LEU A 234 -5.93 -24.05 -1.39
CA LEU A 234 -5.08 -24.17 -0.21
C LEU A 234 -5.93 -24.30 1.08
N GLY A 235 -6.96 -23.46 1.23
CA GLY A 235 -7.84 -23.39 2.39
C GLY A 235 -8.63 -24.68 2.66
N GLU A 236 -9.07 -25.35 1.60
CA GLU A 236 -9.85 -26.61 1.67
C GLU A 236 -9.00 -27.85 1.99
N GLN A 237 -7.66 -27.74 2.04
CA GLN A 237 -6.80 -28.87 2.39
C GLN A 237 -6.97 -29.28 3.87
N PRO A 238 -6.71 -30.57 4.21
CA PRO A 238 -6.59 -30.99 5.59
C PRO A 238 -5.56 -30.15 6.34
N LYS A 239 -5.85 -29.81 7.61
CA LYS A 239 -5.11 -28.82 8.41
C LYS A 239 -3.58 -28.93 8.32
N LEU A 240 -3.02 -30.14 8.40
CA LEU A 240 -1.57 -30.34 8.32
C LEU A 240 -1.03 -29.99 6.93
N HIS A 241 -1.68 -30.49 5.88
CA HIS A 241 -1.29 -30.21 4.48
C HIS A 241 -1.43 -28.74 4.13
N ARG A 242 -2.52 -28.09 4.58
CA ARG A 242 -2.71 -26.64 4.40
C ARG A 242 -1.56 -25.86 4.99
N ARG A 243 -1.22 -26.12 6.26
CA ARG A 243 -0.15 -25.42 6.96
C ARG A 243 1.21 -25.64 6.31
N LEU A 244 1.54 -26.88 5.93
CA LEU A 244 2.79 -27.17 5.23
C LEU A 244 2.85 -26.48 3.87
N SER A 245 1.75 -26.48 3.10
CA SER A 245 1.68 -25.79 1.81
C SER A 245 1.82 -24.28 1.97
N CYS A 246 1.09 -23.67 2.91
CA CYS A 246 1.17 -22.23 3.18
C CYS A 246 2.56 -21.83 3.67
N VAL A 247 3.18 -22.59 4.58
CA VAL A 247 4.55 -22.32 5.05
C VAL A 247 5.56 -22.48 3.92
N GLY A 248 5.44 -23.53 3.10
CA GLY A 248 6.34 -23.76 1.97
C GLY A 248 6.25 -22.66 0.91
N LEU A 249 5.03 -22.23 0.56
CA LEU A 249 4.78 -21.14 -0.38
C LEU A 249 5.21 -19.79 0.19
N PHE A 250 4.98 -19.53 1.47
CA PHE A 250 5.47 -18.34 2.15
C PHE A 250 6.99 -18.28 2.12
N ALA A 251 7.66 -19.37 2.51
CA ALA A 251 9.12 -19.45 2.51
C ALA A 251 9.68 -19.28 1.09
N PHE A 252 9.06 -19.91 0.09
CA PHE A 252 9.41 -19.72 -1.32
C PHE A 252 9.33 -18.24 -1.71
N ALA A 253 8.19 -17.57 -1.50
CA ALA A 253 8.03 -16.18 -1.89
C ALA A 253 8.97 -15.24 -1.10
N ALA A 254 9.15 -15.48 0.20
CA ALA A 254 10.09 -14.71 1.03
C ALA A 254 11.53 -14.84 0.52
N VAL A 255 11.99 -16.06 0.19
CA VAL A 255 13.32 -16.27 -0.39
C VAL A 255 13.46 -15.57 -1.74
N VAL A 256 12.45 -15.65 -2.62
CA VAL A 256 12.46 -14.94 -3.89
C VAL A 256 12.59 -13.43 -3.68
N ILE A 257 11.78 -12.85 -2.79
CA ILE A 257 11.82 -11.40 -2.50
C ILE A 257 13.18 -11.00 -1.96
N LEU A 258 13.76 -11.75 -1.01
CA LEU A 258 15.08 -11.45 -0.46
C LEU A 258 16.20 -11.54 -1.51
N LEU A 259 16.13 -12.48 -2.45
CA LEU A 259 17.11 -12.59 -3.54
C LEU A 259 16.99 -11.49 -4.59
N VAL A 260 15.79 -10.93 -4.75
CA VAL A 260 15.46 -10.05 -5.88
C VAL A 260 15.37 -8.57 -5.48
N ALA A 261 14.93 -8.24 -4.26
CA ALA A 261 14.61 -6.86 -3.87
C ALA A 261 15.80 -5.91 -3.99
N GLU A 262 16.99 -6.31 -3.52
CA GLU A 262 18.21 -5.48 -3.63
C GLU A 262 18.60 -5.26 -5.09
N ASN A 263 18.66 -6.35 -5.87
CA ASN A 263 18.98 -6.27 -7.31
C ASN A 263 17.94 -5.45 -8.10
N PHE A 264 16.66 -5.53 -7.73
CA PHE A 264 15.59 -4.73 -8.30
C PHE A 264 15.80 -3.24 -8.01
N ALA A 265 16.10 -2.89 -6.75
CA ALA A 265 16.36 -1.53 -6.33
C ALA A 265 17.56 -0.92 -7.07
N HIS A 266 18.68 -1.64 -7.14
CA HIS A 266 19.87 -1.20 -7.88
C HIS A 266 19.57 -1.03 -9.37
N ALA A 267 18.91 -2.01 -9.99
CA ALA A 267 18.58 -1.94 -11.40
C ALA A 267 17.65 -0.76 -11.73
N LEU A 268 16.73 -0.39 -10.84
CA LEU A 268 15.89 0.80 -11.00
C LEU A 268 16.70 2.09 -10.94
N VAL A 269 17.60 2.22 -9.96
CA VAL A 269 18.46 3.40 -9.81
C VAL A 269 19.40 3.55 -11.01
N GLU A 270 20.04 2.46 -11.42
CA GLU A 270 20.91 2.41 -12.61
C GLU A 270 20.14 2.63 -13.93
N THR A 271 18.88 2.20 -14.00
CA THR A 271 18.03 2.52 -15.15
C THR A 271 17.88 4.03 -15.29
N GLY A 272 17.63 4.73 -14.18
CA GLY A 272 17.50 6.20 -14.17
C GLY A 272 18.74 6.89 -14.73
N THR A 273 19.93 6.49 -14.28
CA THR A 273 21.20 7.06 -14.77
C THR A 273 21.42 6.77 -16.26
N GLN A 274 21.11 5.56 -16.73
CA GLN A 274 21.32 5.18 -18.12
C GLN A 274 20.36 5.88 -19.09
N VAL A 275 19.08 5.97 -18.75
CA VAL A 275 18.05 6.49 -19.66
C VAL A 275 17.77 7.99 -19.47
N GLY A 276 18.45 8.65 -18.53
CA GLY A 276 18.28 10.07 -18.23
C GLY A 276 16.95 10.39 -17.54
N ILE A 277 16.36 9.41 -16.83
CA ILE A 277 15.15 9.60 -16.01
C ILE A 277 15.59 9.76 -14.56
N SER A 278 14.96 10.67 -13.81
CA SER A 278 15.24 10.85 -12.39
C SER A 278 15.11 9.53 -11.63
N GLN A 279 16.15 9.18 -10.84
CA GLN A 279 16.14 8.01 -9.96
C GLN A 279 14.98 8.09 -8.98
N PHE A 280 14.74 9.28 -8.40
CA PHE A 280 13.60 9.54 -7.54
C PHE A 280 12.28 9.22 -8.23
N PHE A 281 12.10 9.57 -9.50
CA PHE A 281 10.86 9.25 -10.22
C PHE A 281 10.64 7.73 -10.34
N LEU A 282 11.69 6.97 -10.66
CA LEU A 282 11.60 5.51 -10.77
C LEU A 282 11.34 4.85 -9.40
N VAL A 283 12.07 5.28 -8.38
CA VAL A 283 11.95 4.77 -7.01
C VAL A 283 10.59 5.14 -6.40
N GLN A 284 10.09 6.35 -6.65
CA GLN A 284 8.83 6.84 -6.08
C GLN A 284 7.60 6.28 -6.79
N TRP A 285 7.68 5.95 -8.08
CA TRP A 285 6.47 5.59 -8.86
C TRP A 285 6.51 4.20 -9.45
N LEU A 286 7.68 3.74 -9.93
CA LEU A 286 7.78 2.45 -10.60
C LEU A 286 7.99 1.30 -9.60
N ALA A 287 8.84 1.49 -8.59
CA ALA A 287 9.04 0.49 -7.54
C ALA A 287 7.72 0.15 -6.81
N PRO A 288 6.98 1.13 -6.24
CA PRO A 288 5.71 0.87 -5.58
C PRO A 288 4.66 0.27 -6.50
N LEU A 289 4.62 0.69 -7.76
CA LEU A 289 3.67 0.11 -8.71
C LEU A 289 3.91 -1.39 -8.91
N ALA A 290 5.17 -1.86 -8.86
CA ALA A 290 5.51 -3.27 -8.98
C ALA A 290 5.26 -4.04 -7.68
N SER A 291 5.68 -3.50 -6.52
CA SER A 291 5.51 -4.13 -5.21
C SER A 291 4.05 -4.19 -4.73
N GLU A 292 3.23 -3.20 -5.08
CA GLU A 292 1.81 -3.09 -4.68
C GLU A 292 0.83 -3.66 -5.72
N ALA A 293 1.32 -4.07 -6.90
CA ALA A 293 0.47 -4.52 -8.00
C ALA A 293 -0.51 -5.65 -7.60
N PRO A 294 -0.09 -6.71 -6.88
CA PRO A 294 -1.01 -7.78 -6.49
C PRO A 294 -2.10 -7.30 -5.54
N GLU A 295 -1.79 -6.45 -4.56
CA GLU A 295 -2.79 -5.89 -3.67
C GLU A 295 -3.83 -5.07 -4.46
N LEU A 296 -3.35 -4.17 -5.32
CA LEU A 296 -4.23 -3.34 -6.15
C LEU A 296 -5.12 -4.18 -7.08
N LEU A 297 -4.57 -5.24 -7.69
CA LEU A 297 -5.31 -6.13 -8.58
C LEU A 297 -6.39 -6.93 -7.84
N VAL A 298 -6.08 -7.44 -6.64
CA VAL A 298 -7.06 -8.16 -5.81
C VAL A 298 -8.19 -7.21 -5.37
N ALA A 299 -7.87 -6.00 -4.92
CA ALA A 299 -8.89 -5.00 -4.58
C ALA A 299 -9.77 -4.64 -5.79
N CYS A 300 -9.18 -4.51 -6.99
CA CYS A 300 -9.93 -4.29 -8.22
C CYS A 300 -10.84 -5.48 -8.58
N LEU A 301 -10.39 -6.72 -8.35
CA LEU A 301 -11.20 -7.91 -8.58
C LEU A 301 -12.42 -7.94 -7.64
N TYR A 302 -12.24 -7.60 -6.37
CA TYR A 302 -13.34 -7.47 -5.41
C TYR A 302 -14.31 -6.36 -5.81
N ALA A 303 -13.80 -5.19 -6.20
CA ALA A 303 -14.62 -4.09 -6.70
C ALA A 303 -15.42 -4.48 -7.97
N TRP A 304 -14.80 -5.20 -8.90
CA TRP A 304 -15.43 -5.72 -10.12
C TRP A 304 -16.58 -6.70 -9.83
N ARG A 305 -16.44 -7.47 -8.75
CA ARG A 305 -17.44 -8.42 -8.26
C ARG A 305 -18.49 -7.77 -7.36
N LEU A 306 -18.43 -6.46 -7.18
CA LEU A 306 -19.30 -5.68 -6.30
C LEU A 306 -19.13 -6.01 -4.80
N LYS A 307 -18.01 -6.64 -4.42
CA LYS A 307 -17.52 -6.74 -3.03
C LYS A 307 -16.76 -5.46 -2.66
N THR A 308 -17.43 -4.31 -2.81
CA THR A 308 -16.76 -3.00 -2.77
C THR A 308 -16.31 -2.58 -1.39
N THR A 309 -17.04 -3.03 -0.37
CA THR A 309 -16.72 -2.78 1.03
C THR A 309 -15.41 -3.48 1.40
N ASP A 310 -15.32 -4.78 1.15
CA ASP A 310 -14.09 -5.56 1.34
C ASP A 310 -12.90 -4.96 0.57
N ALA A 311 -13.11 -4.60 -0.70
CA ALA A 311 -12.08 -4.01 -1.54
C ALA A 311 -11.48 -2.73 -0.92
N LEU A 312 -12.34 -1.82 -0.46
CA LEU A 312 -11.88 -0.56 0.12
C LEU A 312 -11.34 -0.76 1.54
N ALA A 313 -11.95 -1.62 2.35
CA ALA A 313 -11.51 -1.94 3.71
C ALA A 313 -10.08 -2.53 3.70
N THR A 314 -9.77 -3.43 2.76
CA THR A 314 -8.41 -3.95 2.57
C THR A 314 -7.40 -2.84 2.28
N LEU A 315 -7.70 -1.96 1.31
CA LEU A 315 -6.80 -0.84 0.97
C LEU A 315 -6.66 0.20 2.10
N VAL A 316 -7.70 0.40 2.91
CA VAL A 316 -7.64 1.28 4.09
C VAL A 316 -6.75 0.66 5.16
N SER A 317 -6.88 -0.65 5.41
CA SER A 317 -6.01 -1.38 6.35
C SER A 317 -4.55 -1.37 5.91
N SER A 318 -4.27 -1.62 4.63
CA SER A 318 -2.92 -1.53 4.07
C SER A 318 -2.35 -0.13 4.20
N LYS A 319 -3.15 0.91 3.94
CA LYS A 319 -2.74 2.31 4.17
C LYS A 319 -2.38 2.58 5.63
N VAL A 320 -3.10 2.01 6.60
CA VAL A 320 -2.71 2.14 8.02
C VAL A 320 -1.32 1.56 8.23
N ASN A 321 -1.07 0.34 7.74
CA ASN A 321 0.23 -0.33 7.85
C ASN A 321 1.37 0.49 7.22
N GLN A 322 1.20 0.90 5.95
CA GLN A 322 2.18 1.68 5.20
C GLN A 322 2.41 3.09 5.75
N TRP A 323 1.42 3.69 6.42
CA TRP A 323 1.52 5.03 7.00
C TRP A 323 1.84 5.04 8.50
N THR A 324 2.14 3.86 9.07
CA THR A 324 2.57 3.73 10.48
C THR A 324 3.78 2.82 10.59
N LEU A 325 3.59 1.50 10.47
CA LEU A 325 4.62 0.52 10.69
C LEU A 325 5.78 0.68 9.69
N LEU A 326 5.48 0.82 8.39
CA LEU A 326 6.50 0.99 7.35
C LEU A 326 7.37 2.21 7.67
N VAL A 327 6.77 3.40 7.74
CA VAL A 327 7.44 4.67 8.09
C VAL A 327 8.21 4.57 9.39
N GLY A 328 7.64 3.92 10.41
CA GLY A 328 8.26 3.75 11.71
C GLY A 328 9.46 2.80 11.70
N THR A 329 9.50 1.82 10.80
CA THR A 329 10.61 0.87 10.69
C THR A 329 11.80 1.37 9.89
N LEU A 330 11.62 2.31 8.95
CA LEU A 330 12.73 2.90 8.16
C LEU A 330 13.87 3.49 9.00
N PRO A 331 13.63 4.38 10.00
CA PRO A 331 14.70 4.91 10.83
C PRO A 331 15.39 3.83 11.68
N VAL A 332 14.72 2.71 11.98
CA VAL A 332 15.34 1.57 12.69
C VAL A 332 16.32 0.86 11.78
N VAL A 333 15.92 0.53 10.55
CA VAL A 333 16.79 -0.10 9.55
C VAL A 333 17.98 0.80 9.23
N PHE A 334 17.72 2.10 9.04
CA PHE A 334 18.76 3.11 8.84
C PHE A 334 19.75 3.19 10.00
N ALA A 335 19.27 3.23 11.24
CA ALA A 335 20.11 3.30 12.44
C ALA A 335 21.01 2.05 12.58
N ILE A 336 20.45 0.86 12.31
CA ILE A 336 21.21 -0.40 12.29
C ILE A 336 22.30 -0.36 11.20
N ALA A 337 21.95 0.05 9.98
CA ALA A 337 22.88 0.06 8.86
C ALA A 337 23.98 1.13 8.97
N SER A 338 23.67 2.27 9.62
CA SER A 338 24.64 3.32 9.93
C SER A 338 25.47 3.04 11.19
N ALA A 339 25.18 1.95 11.92
CA ALA A 339 25.76 1.65 13.23
C ALA A 339 25.65 2.84 14.22
N SER A 340 24.54 3.58 14.18
CA SER A 340 24.33 4.81 14.94
C SER A 340 22.92 4.86 15.56
N THR A 341 22.66 5.87 16.39
CA THR A 341 21.30 6.19 16.87
C THR A 341 20.67 7.37 16.11
N SER A 342 21.30 7.79 15.00
CA SER A 342 20.80 8.87 14.16
C SER A 342 19.48 8.47 13.48
N GLY A 343 18.56 9.42 13.39
CA GLY A 343 17.33 9.24 12.62
C GLY A 343 17.58 9.34 11.11
N LEU A 344 16.65 8.80 10.32
CA LEU A 344 16.68 8.87 8.86
C LEU A 344 16.60 10.36 8.42
N PRO A 345 17.64 10.92 7.77
CA PRO A 345 17.64 12.31 7.34
C PRO A 345 16.52 12.63 6.36
N ILE A 346 15.94 13.83 6.46
CA ILE A 346 14.93 14.33 5.53
C ILE A 346 15.51 15.56 4.82
N ASP A 347 15.84 15.41 3.54
CA ASP A 347 16.24 16.52 2.69
C ASP A 347 15.05 17.46 2.38
N ALA A 348 15.34 18.63 1.78
CA ALA A 348 14.32 19.63 1.53
C ALA A 348 13.19 19.12 0.61
N ALA A 349 13.51 18.35 -0.44
CA ALA A 349 12.53 17.81 -1.36
C ALA A 349 11.66 16.75 -0.67
N GLN A 350 12.26 15.86 0.11
CA GLN A 350 11.54 14.82 0.85
C GLN A 350 10.61 15.39 1.92
N ARG A 351 10.89 16.57 2.48
CA ARG A 351 9.92 17.26 3.36
C ARG A 351 8.66 17.65 2.61
N GLU A 352 8.79 18.17 1.40
CA GLU A 352 7.65 18.56 0.57
C GLU A 352 6.84 17.32 0.14
N GLU A 353 7.52 16.22 -0.20
CA GLU A 353 6.89 14.94 -0.53
C GLU A 353 6.15 14.33 0.69
N LEU A 354 6.75 14.40 1.88
CA LEU A 354 6.11 14.00 3.14
C LEU A 354 4.89 14.87 3.46
N LEU A 355 4.99 16.19 3.25
CA LEU A 355 3.89 17.13 3.47
C LEU A 355 2.71 16.81 2.55
N LEU A 356 2.99 16.61 1.26
CA LEU A 356 1.97 16.27 0.27
C LEU A 356 1.30 14.95 0.61
N THR A 357 2.08 13.94 1.00
CA THR A 357 1.54 12.63 1.36
C THR A 357 0.71 12.67 2.64
N ALA A 358 1.13 13.43 3.65
CA ALA A 358 0.35 13.64 4.87
C ALA A 358 -0.93 14.44 4.59
N ALA A 359 -0.86 15.47 3.75
CA ALA A 359 -2.02 16.28 3.34
C ALA A 359 -3.03 15.44 2.55
N GLN A 360 -2.58 14.64 1.58
CA GLN A 360 -3.43 13.73 0.82
C GLN A 360 -4.09 12.70 1.74
N SER A 361 -3.32 12.12 2.68
CA SER A 361 -3.86 11.17 3.66
C SER A 361 -4.94 11.81 4.53
N LEU A 362 -4.75 13.06 4.96
CA LEU A 362 -5.75 13.79 5.76
C LEU A 362 -7.02 14.06 4.96
N PHE A 363 -6.86 14.46 3.69
CA PHE A 363 -7.98 14.66 2.80
C PHE A 363 -8.75 13.35 2.55
N ALA A 364 -8.05 12.25 2.29
CA ALA A 364 -8.67 10.94 2.11
C ALA A 364 -9.45 10.47 3.35
N VAL A 365 -8.87 10.64 4.54
CA VAL A 365 -9.57 10.38 5.81
C VAL A 365 -10.82 11.26 5.95
N SER A 366 -10.72 12.55 5.59
CA SER A 366 -11.85 13.48 5.67
C SER A 366 -13.03 13.06 4.78
N LEU A 367 -12.74 12.51 3.59
CA LEU A 367 -13.76 12.00 2.66
C LEU A 367 -14.47 10.75 3.18
N LEU A 368 -13.84 10.00 4.10
CA LEU A 368 -14.37 8.78 4.70
C LEU A 368 -14.94 8.98 6.11
N LEU A 369 -15.08 10.20 6.63
CA LEU A 369 -15.64 10.43 7.99
C LEU A 369 -17.02 9.80 8.18
N SER A 370 -17.85 9.79 7.12
CA SER A 370 -19.17 9.16 7.11
C SER A 370 -19.15 7.66 6.75
N LEU A 371 -17.96 7.05 6.70
CA LEU A 371 -17.70 5.69 6.21
C LEU A 371 -18.18 5.45 4.77
N THR A 372 -18.43 6.51 4.00
CA THR A 372 -18.86 6.38 2.60
C THR A 372 -18.06 7.32 1.72
N ILE A 373 -17.39 6.77 0.71
CA ILE A 373 -16.72 7.55 -0.33
C ILE A 373 -17.59 7.57 -1.60
N THR A 374 -17.88 8.78 -2.07
CA THR A 374 -18.64 8.97 -3.31
C THR A 374 -17.73 8.89 -4.54
N VAL A 375 -18.31 8.64 -5.72
CA VAL A 375 -17.57 8.77 -7.00
C VAL A 375 -16.90 10.14 -7.14
N ARG A 376 -17.52 11.21 -6.64
CA ARG A 376 -16.90 12.54 -6.64
C ARG A 376 -15.65 12.58 -5.77
N GLY A 377 -15.69 11.97 -4.58
CA GLY A 377 -14.54 11.82 -3.71
C GLY A 377 -13.41 11.05 -4.39
N GLY A 378 -13.72 9.92 -5.03
CA GLY A 378 -12.76 9.14 -5.81
C GLY A 378 -12.13 9.93 -6.97
N LEU A 379 -12.95 10.68 -7.73
CA LEU A 379 -12.45 11.55 -8.80
C LEU A 379 -11.59 12.70 -8.28
N LEU A 380 -11.89 13.27 -7.10
CA LEU A 380 -11.05 14.31 -6.49
C LEU A 380 -9.69 13.75 -6.07
N LEU A 381 -9.64 12.55 -5.47
CA LEU A 381 -8.38 11.89 -5.11
C LEU A 381 -7.52 11.64 -6.36
N LEU A 382 -8.11 11.03 -7.39
CA LEU A 382 -7.41 10.75 -8.65
C LEU A 382 -7.01 12.02 -9.38
N GLY A 383 -7.90 13.01 -9.45
CA GLY A 383 -7.65 14.27 -10.15
C GLY A 383 -6.52 15.07 -9.51
N LEU A 384 -6.49 15.17 -8.19
CA LEU A 384 -5.40 15.84 -7.48
C LEU A 384 -4.09 15.04 -7.55
N PHE A 385 -4.17 13.71 -7.54
CA PHE A 385 -3.01 12.85 -7.77
C PHE A 385 -2.42 13.05 -9.17
N VAL A 386 -3.24 13.09 -10.22
CA VAL A 386 -2.78 13.35 -11.60
C VAL A 386 -2.27 14.78 -11.75
N ALA A 387 -2.89 15.75 -11.07
CA ALA A 387 -2.48 17.14 -11.12
C ALA A 387 -1.02 17.33 -10.68
N GLN A 388 -0.49 16.55 -9.74
CA GLN A 388 0.91 16.63 -9.33
C GLN A 388 1.88 16.36 -10.48
N PHE A 389 1.57 15.39 -11.35
CA PHE A 389 2.40 15.07 -12.52
C PHE A 389 2.26 16.13 -13.61
N VAL A 390 1.03 16.61 -13.85
CA VAL A 390 0.78 17.67 -14.84
C VAL A 390 1.49 18.96 -14.44
N LEU A 391 1.42 19.34 -13.16
CA LEU A 391 2.11 20.52 -12.65
C LEU A 391 3.63 20.35 -12.73
N ALA A 392 4.17 19.20 -12.30
CA ALA A 392 5.60 18.92 -12.42
C ALA A 392 6.12 18.94 -13.87
N ALA A 393 5.28 18.58 -14.84
CA ALA A 393 5.63 18.58 -16.27
C ALA A 393 5.53 19.96 -16.94
N VAL A 394 4.60 20.81 -16.48
CA VAL A 394 4.30 22.11 -17.11
C VAL A 394 5.06 23.26 -16.46
N LEU A 395 5.36 23.17 -15.16
CA LEU A 395 5.98 24.27 -14.43
C LEU A 395 7.49 24.40 -14.75
N PRO A 396 7.99 25.64 -14.92
CA PRO A 396 9.42 25.88 -15.12
C PRO A 396 10.27 25.42 -13.94
N GLU A 397 11.53 25.08 -14.21
CA GLU A 397 12.47 24.62 -13.16
C GLU A 397 12.65 25.63 -12.03
N SER A 398 12.49 26.92 -12.31
CA SER A 398 12.62 28.02 -11.33
C SER A 398 11.55 28.01 -10.23
N VAL A 399 10.46 27.25 -10.41
CA VAL A 399 9.36 27.14 -9.44
C VAL A 399 9.09 25.71 -8.97
N LYS A 400 9.94 24.74 -9.35
CA LYS A 400 9.85 23.35 -8.89
C LYS A 400 9.85 23.30 -7.35
N GLY A 401 8.98 22.47 -6.78
CA GLY A 401 8.70 22.38 -5.34
C GLY A 401 7.49 23.20 -4.87
N ILE A 402 7.20 24.35 -5.51
CA ILE A 402 6.02 25.17 -5.17
C ILE A 402 4.73 24.40 -5.44
N GLU A 403 4.70 23.55 -6.48
CA GLU A 403 3.56 22.70 -6.80
C GLU A 403 3.20 21.73 -5.68
N LEU A 404 4.20 21.14 -5.01
CA LEU A 404 3.97 20.19 -3.92
C LEU A 404 3.34 20.91 -2.73
N VAL A 405 3.84 22.10 -2.39
CA VAL A 405 3.28 22.94 -1.31
C VAL A 405 1.88 23.45 -1.66
N ALA A 406 1.66 23.88 -2.90
CA ALA A 406 0.36 24.35 -3.37
C ALA A 406 -0.69 23.22 -3.33
N LEU A 407 -0.35 22.03 -3.84
CA LEU A 407 -1.24 20.86 -3.78
C LEU A 407 -1.48 20.40 -2.34
N SER A 408 -0.45 20.43 -1.49
CA SER A 408 -0.60 20.16 -0.06
C SER A 408 -1.61 21.12 0.57
N SER A 409 -1.53 22.41 0.24
CA SER A 409 -2.47 23.42 0.72
C SER A 409 -3.89 23.17 0.24
N VAL A 410 -4.08 22.73 -1.02
CA VAL A 410 -5.39 22.34 -1.57
C VAL A 410 -5.95 21.13 -0.82
N TYR A 411 -5.15 20.10 -0.58
CA TYR A 411 -5.57 18.93 0.19
C TYR A 411 -5.95 19.30 1.63
N LEU A 412 -5.14 20.09 2.32
CA LEU A 412 -5.40 20.54 3.69
C LEU A 412 -6.67 21.42 3.78
N ALA A 413 -6.84 22.35 2.85
CA ALA A 413 -8.04 23.19 2.79
C ALA A 413 -9.29 22.34 2.51
N GLY A 414 -9.20 21.40 1.56
CA GLY A 414 -10.26 20.43 1.29
C GLY A 414 -10.62 19.61 2.52
N ALA A 415 -9.61 19.11 3.23
CA ALA A 415 -9.80 18.33 4.44
C ALA A 415 -10.47 19.13 5.55
N ALA A 416 -10.06 20.39 5.75
CA ALA A 416 -10.65 21.29 6.73
C ALA A 416 -12.14 21.57 6.42
N VAL A 417 -12.46 21.87 5.15
CA VAL A 417 -13.85 22.14 4.72
C VAL A 417 -14.74 20.91 4.90
N VAL A 418 -14.29 19.73 4.46
CA VAL A 418 -15.04 18.48 4.58
C VAL A 418 -15.24 18.12 6.06
N THR A 419 -14.18 18.17 6.86
CA THR A 419 -14.24 17.87 8.30
C THR A 419 -15.15 18.84 9.04
N PHE A 420 -15.12 20.14 8.72
CA PHE A 420 -16.01 21.13 9.33
C PHE A 420 -17.50 20.87 9.04
N ARG A 421 -17.80 20.47 7.79
CA ARG A 421 -19.15 20.09 7.36
C ARG A 421 -19.62 18.77 8.01
N SER A 422 -18.72 17.81 8.15
CA SER A 422 -18.98 16.48 8.72
C SER A 422 -18.48 16.32 10.17
N ARG A 423 -18.46 17.40 10.95
CA ARG A 423 -17.91 17.39 12.32
C ARG A 423 -18.62 16.43 13.28
N ARG A 424 -19.89 16.09 13.01
CA ARG A 424 -20.64 15.09 13.79
C ARG A 424 -20.12 13.68 13.50
N ASP A 425 -19.82 13.41 12.24
CA ASP A 425 -19.27 12.12 11.79
C ASP A 425 -17.85 11.93 12.33
N LEU A 426 -17.06 13.02 12.46
CA LEU A 426 -15.77 12.97 13.15
C LEU A 426 -15.88 12.47 14.60
N VAL A 427 -16.87 12.98 15.34
CA VAL A 427 -17.11 12.54 16.73
C VAL A 427 -17.58 11.07 16.76
N ALA A 428 -18.42 10.67 15.81
CA ALA A 428 -18.86 9.29 15.67
C ALA A 428 -17.68 8.35 15.36
N LEU A 429 -16.82 8.72 14.41
CA LEU A 429 -15.61 8.00 14.05
C LEU A 429 -14.66 7.86 15.24
N ALA A 430 -14.42 8.94 15.99
CA ALA A 430 -13.57 8.88 17.17
C ALA A 430 -14.15 7.98 18.27
N LYS A 431 -15.47 8.02 18.48
CA LYS A 431 -16.15 7.13 19.43
C LYS A 431 -16.04 5.67 19.01
N ASP A 432 -16.38 5.37 17.76
CA ASP A 432 -16.42 4.00 17.25
C ASP A 432 -15.01 3.41 17.09
N GLY A 433 -14.06 4.18 16.58
CA GLY A 433 -12.68 3.74 16.41
C GLY A 433 -11.99 3.40 17.73
N PHE A 434 -12.13 4.26 18.76
CA PHE A 434 -11.35 4.11 19.99
C PHE A 434 -12.10 3.47 21.17
N ARG A 435 -13.43 3.65 21.28
CA ARG A 435 -14.17 3.31 22.51
C ARG A 435 -15.21 2.21 22.35
N THR A 436 -15.99 2.22 21.26
CA THR A 436 -17.11 1.28 21.09
C THR A 436 -16.61 -0.17 20.97
N PRO A 437 -17.03 -1.13 21.82
CA PRO A 437 -16.59 -2.52 21.74
C PRO A 437 -16.79 -3.12 20.34
N TYR A 438 -15.84 -3.95 19.86
CA TYR A 438 -15.91 -4.50 18.50
C TYR A 438 -17.18 -5.32 18.23
N ARG A 439 -17.69 -6.02 19.24
CA ARG A 439 -18.98 -6.74 19.14
C ARG A 439 -20.14 -5.80 18.78
N GLU A 440 -20.23 -4.65 19.43
CA GLU A 440 -21.26 -3.63 19.13
C GLU A 440 -21.06 -2.93 17.77
N LEU A 441 -19.84 -2.99 17.21
CA LEU A 441 -19.56 -2.51 15.85
C LEU A 441 -19.99 -3.52 14.80
N ALA A 442 -19.86 -4.81 15.09
CA ALA A 442 -20.21 -5.92 14.21
C ALA A 442 -21.71 -6.28 14.26
N ASP A 443 -22.39 -5.99 15.37
CA ASP A 443 -23.83 -6.18 15.50
C ASP A 443 -24.58 -5.06 14.76
N ARG A 444 -24.75 -5.19 13.43
CA ARG A 444 -25.80 -4.52 12.63
C ARG A 444 -25.85 -4.96 11.17
#